data_AF-A0A792DQT4-F1
#
_entry.id   AF-A0A792DQT4-F1
#
_cell.length_a   1.000
_cell.length_b   1.000
_cell.length_c   1.000
_cell.angle_alpha   90.00
_cell.angle_beta   90.00
_cell.angle_gamma   90.00
#
_symmetry.space_group_name_H-M   'P 1'
#
loop_
_entity.id
_entity.type
_entity.pdbx_description
1 polymer ?
#
loop_
_entity_poly.entity_id
_entity_poly.type
_entity_poly.pdbx_seq_one_letter_code
_entity_poly.pdbx_strand_id
1 'polypeptide(L)' 'PGRRVCADCGGEIPAARLVAVPDAIRCVNCQNIMEARHVGQHR' A
#
# COMPACT_ATOMS: atom_id res chain seq x y z
N PRO A 1 -8.78 -3.49 -10.41
CA PRO A 1 -7.39 -3.92 -10.73
C PRO A 1 -6.41 -3.02 -9.96
N GLY A 2 -5.25 -3.56 -9.54
CA GLY A 2 -4.20 -2.82 -8.84
C GLY A 2 -3.54 -1.74 -9.71
N ARG A 3 -2.77 -0.85 -9.09
CA ARG A 3 -2.14 0.31 -9.75
C ARG A 3 -0.62 0.15 -9.82
N ARG A 4 0.03 0.67 -10.86
CA ARG A 4 1.50 0.76 -10.91
C ARG A 4 2.06 1.91 -10.08
N VAL A 5 1.21 2.85 -9.68
CA VAL A 5 1.56 4.06 -8.94
C VAL A 5 0.78 4.10 -7.64
N CYS A 6 1.49 4.36 -6.54
CA CYS A 6 0.94 4.48 -5.20
C CYS A 6 -0.05 5.65 -5.14
N ALA A 7 -1.26 5.39 -4.66
CA ALA A 7 -2.30 6.40 -4.52
C ALA A 7 -1.97 7.49 -3.47
N ASP A 8 -1.04 7.21 -2.55
CA ASP A 8 -0.71 8.13 -1.46
C ASP A 8 0.53 8.97 -1.75
N CYS A 9 1.62 8.35 -2.23
CA CYS A 9 2.91 9.04 -2.42
C CYS A 9 3.29 9.28 -3.88
N GLY A 10 2.54 8.75 -4.86
CA GLY A 10 2.88 8.85 -6.27
C GLY A 10 4.10 8.04 -6.72
N GLY A 11 4.76 7.32 -5.81
CA GLY A 11 5.87 6.41 -6.12
C GLY A 11 5.40 5.12 -6.80
N GLU A 12 6.33 4.38 -7.39
CA GLU A 12 6.04 3.10 -8.03
C GLU A 12 5.60 2.03 -7.00
N ILE A 13 4.59 1.23 -7.37
CA ILE A 13 4.26 -0.01 -6.65
C ILE A 13 5.10 -1.13 -7.26
N PRO A 14 6.01 -1.78 -6.49
CA PRO A 14 6.89 -2.81 -7.03
C PRO A 14 6.10 -3.94 -7.70
N ALA A 15 6.58 -4.45 -8.83
CA ALA A 15 5.90 -5.53 -9.55
C ALA A 15 5.66 -6.77 -8.66
N ALA A 16 6.63 -7.13 -7.82
CA ALA A 16 6.49 -8.22 -6.85
C ALA A 16 5.29 -8.01 -5.89
N ARG A 17 4.99 -6.76 -5.52
CA ARG A 17 3.83 -6.41 -4.69
C ARG A 17 2.53 -6.64 -5.44
N LEU A 18 2.46 -6.27 -6.72
CA LEU A 18 1.29 -6.49 -7.58
C LEU A 18 1.09 -7.97 -7.92
N VAL A 19 2.16 -8.76 -8.03
CA VAL A 19 2.06 -10.22 -8.19
C VAL A 19 1.48 -10.86 -6.92
N ALA A 20 1.98 -10.46 -5.75
CA ALA A 20 1.49 -11.00 -4.47
C ALA A 20 0.06 -10.53 -4.13
N VAL A 21 -0.27 -9.28 -4.44
CA VAL A 21 -1.58 -8.65 -4.18
C VAL A 21 -2.01 -7.85 -5.41
N PRO A 22 -2.75 -8.48 -6.34
CA PRO A 22 -3.12 -7.89 -7.63
C PRO A 22 -4.01 -6.64 -7.60
N ASP A 23 -4.63 -6.34 -6.46
CA ASP A 23 -5.49 -5.19 -6.24
C ASP A 23 -4.81 -4.08 -5.43
N ALA A 24 -3.51 -4.20 -5.13
CA ALA A 24 -2.79 -3.20 -4.36
C ALA A 24 -2.84 -1.81 -5.03
N ILE A 25 -3.23 -0.80 -4.23
CA ILE A 25 -3.26 0.62 -4.61
C ILE A 25 -2.21 1.48 -3.89
N ARG A 26 -1.48 0.90 -2.92
CA ARG A 26 -0.42 1.55 -2.14
C ARG A 26 0.89 0.77 -2.22
N CYS A 27 2.02 1.48 -2.16
CA CYS A 27 3.31 0.85 -1.93
C CYS A 27 3.40 0.31 -0.49
N VAL A 28 4.36 -0.59 -0.23
CA VAL A 28 4.53 -1.24 1.08
C VAL A 28 4.75 -0.20 2.20
N ASN A 29 5.54 0.84 1.94
CA ASN A 29 5.80 1.89 2.94
C ASN A 29 4.53 2.63 3.36
N CYS A 30 3.72 3.10 2.39
CA CYS A 30 2.46 3.78 2.69
C CYS A 30 1.43 2.83 3.34
N GLN A 31 1.42 1.56 2.93
CA GLN A 31 0.58 0.54 3.56
C GLN A 31 0.94 0.36 5.05
N ASN A 32 2.23 0.21 5.38
CA ASN A 32 2.69 0.06 6.76
C ASN A 32 2.34 1.30 7.61
N ILE A 33 2.49 2.51 7.05
CA ILE A 33 2.12 3.76 7.74
C ILE A 33 0.61 3.80 8.03
N MET A 34 -0.21 3.40 7.06
CA MET A 34 -1.65 3.33 7.24
C MET A 34 -1.99 2.32 8.34
N GLU A 35 -1.49 1.09 8.25
CA GLU A 35 -1.76 0.05 9.26
C GLU A 35 -1.31 0.47 10.66
N ALA A 36 -0.12 1.08 10.81
CA ALA A 36 0.37 1.60 12.08
C ALA A 36 -0.56 2.68 12.68
N ARG A 37 -1.17 3.53 11.86
CA ARG A 37 -2.17 4.52 12.32
C ARG A 37 -3.47 3.85 12.77
N HIS A 38 -3.83 2.72 12.19
CA HIS A 38 -5.05 1.99 12.54
C HIS A 38 -4.88 1.12 13.80
N VAL A 39 -3.67 0.63 14.09
CA VAL A 39 -3.36 -0.11 15.33
C VAL A 39 -3.56 0.73 16.60
N GLY A 40 -3.50 2.06 16.50
CA GLY A 40 -3.78 2.97 17.63
C GLY A 40 -5.25 3.30 17.88
N GLN A 41 -6.17 2.92 16.98
CA GLN A 41 -7.57 3.37 17.00
C GLN A 41 -8.56 2.32 17.56
N HIS A 42 -8.06 1.19 18.04
CA HIS A 42 -8.87 0.16 18.72
C HIS A 42 -8.47 0.02 20.20
N ARG A 43 -8.35 1.14 20.93
CA ARG A 43 -8.15 1.13 22.38
C ARG A 43 -9.29 1.90 23.04
#